data_AF-A0A2G9UYB5-F1
#
_entry.id   AF-A0A2G9UYB5-F1
#
_cell.length_a   1.000
_cell.length_b   1.000
_cell.length_c   1.000
_cell.angle_alpha   90.00
_cell.angle_beta   90.00
_cell.angle_gamma   90.00
#
_symmetry.space_group_name_H-M   'P 1'
#
loop_
_entity.id
_entity.type
_entity.pdbx_description
1 polymer ?
#
loop_
_entity_poly.entity_id
_entity_poly.type
_entity_poly.pdbx_seq_one_letter_code
_entity_poly.pdbx_strand_id
1 'polypeptide(L)'
;MANADTEIDTSPPVTEVLAKASEVPPGVRKVFNVKGMPILVINDNGRLYAVTGVCSYNDSLEQGIYYNGRIRCALHGACYNVRTGELEDYPALDSLYTYNVKEQDGSIVLSTTEKQLQNSRRTRMLKFLQPSDDDPIIVVGGGISASTFVEHVRLNGSRTQIIIVTNEGVQPYDRVLLTKRPSSEAKSIRFRNDDFYSDNHIMIMMNTKVGGIDSHRHSIAMSTGKRWRYSKLVLALGVVPKKLNVPGADLKNVYTLRVASDANAIAANAEGKRVYDGLPAISERPVHVFNP
;
A
#
# COMPACT_ATOMS: atom_id res chain seq x y z
N MET A 1 14.78 -19.78 10.39
CA MET A 1 13.71 -19.78 11.41
C MET A 1 14.19 -18.96 12.58
N ALA A 2 13.65 -17.75 12.74
CA ALA A 2 13.71 -16.93 13.95
C ALA A 2 12.72 -15.79 13.72
N ASN A 3 11.80 -15.63 14.66
CA ASN A 3 10.66 -14.72 14.62
C ASN A 3 11.11 -13.27 14.82
N ALA A 4 10.58 -12.35 14.00
CA ALA A 4 10.52 -10.92 14.33
C ALA A 4 9.07 -10.48 14.63
N ASP A 5 8.28 -11.41 15.22
CA ASP A 5 7.02 -11.19 15.94
C ASP A 5 6.95 -12.23 17.08
N THR A 6 7.99 -12.27 17.91
CA THR A 6 7.98 -13.00 19.21
C THR A 6 7.85 -12.05 20.39
N GLU A 7 7.25 -10.89 20.20
CA GLU A 7 6.49 -10.35 21.32
C GLU A 7 5.28 -11.26 21.49
N ILE A 8 5.33 -12.07 22.54
CA ILE A 8 4.13 -12.76 23.04
C ILE A 8 3.09 -11.67 23.23
N ASP A 9 2.01 -11.72 22.45
CA ASP A 9 0.92 -10.78 22.59
C ASP A 9 0.24 -11.03 23.93
N THR A 10 0.50 -10.12 24.88
CA THR A 10 -0.08 -10.15 26.24
C THR A 10 -1.33 -9.29 26.35
N SER A 11 -1.82 -8.73 25.24
CA SER A 11 -3.06 -7.94 25.26
C SER A 11 -4.27 -8.82 25.59
N PRO A 12 -5.36 -8.24 26.15
CA PRO A 12 -6.51 -9.02 26.58
C PRO A 12 -7.08 -9.90 25.46
N PRO A 13 -7.46 -11.16 25.75
CA PRO A 13 -8.10 -12.01 24.76
C PRO A 13 -9.51 -11.48 24.45
N VAL A 14 -9.91 -11.62 23.19
CA VAL A 14 -11.25 -11.31 22.71
C VAL A 14 -11.85 -12.58 22.13
N THR A 15 -12.99 -12.99 22.67
CA THR A 15 -13.80 -14.10 22.16
C THR A 15 -15.19 -13.58 21.86
N GLU A 16 -15.68 -13.79 20.64
CA GLU A 16 -16.95 -13.24 20.19
C GLU A 16 -17.73 -14.27 19.38
N VAL A 17 -19.02 -14.41 19.69
CA VAL A 17 -19.95 -15.22 18.91
C VAL A 17 -20.43 -14.38 17.73
N LEU A 18 -20.09 -14.78 16.51
CA LEU A 18 -20.36 -13.98 15.31
C LEU A 18 -21.76 -14.22 14.74
N ALA A 19 -22.17 -15.49 14.66
CA ALA A 19 -23.43 -15.93 14.07
C ALA A 19 -23.67 -17.43 14.32
N LYS A 20 -24.86 -17.92 13.97
CA LYS A 20 -25.09 -19.37 13.85
C LYS A 20 -24.31 -19.94 12.67
N ALA A 21 -23.81 -21.18 12.77
CA ALA A 21 -23.11 -21.85 11.68
C ALA A 21 -23.97 -21.96 10.40
N SER A 22 -25.30 -22.07 10.56
CA SER A 22 -26.26 -22.07 9.46
C SER A 22 -26.30 -20.77 8.64
N GLU A 23 -25.78 -19.67 9.16
CA GLU A 23 -25.72 -18.40 8.42
C GLU A 23 -24.51 -18.30 7.48
N VAL A 24 -23.50 -19.15 7.67
CA VAL A 24 -22.33 -19.27 6.79
C VAL A 24 -22.14 -20.74 6.40
N PRO A 25 -23.08 -21.34 5.65
CA PRO A 25 -22.96 -22.72 5.21
C PRO A 25 -21.79 -22.89 4.22
N PRO A 26 -21.37 -24.12 3.91
CA PRO A 26 -20.31 -24.37 2.94
C PRO A 26 -20.48 -23.61 1.62
N GLY A 27 -19.44 -22.91 1.18
CA GLY A 27 -19.43 -22.06 -0.01
C GLY A 27 -19.83 -20.60 0.24
N VAL A 28 -20.32 -20.26 1.44
CA VAL A 28 -20.72 -18.89 1.80
C VAL A 28 -19.57 -18.17 2.51
N ARG A 29 -19.55 -16.85 2.30
CA ARG A 29 -18.72 -15.91 3.04
C ARG A 29 -19.57 -14.73 3.50
N LYS A 30 -19.22 -14.16 4.66
CA LYS A 30 -19.96 -13.03 5.26
C LYS A 30 -19.01 -12.18 6.09
N VAL A 31 -19.21 -10.87 6.06
CA VAL A 31 -18.47 -9.95 6.93
C VAL A 31 -19.24 -9.72 8.23
N PHE A 32 -18.51 -9.78 9.33
CA PHE A 32 -18.98 -9.47 10.68
C PHE A 32 -18.21 -8.27 11.21
N ASN A 33 -18.83 -7.47 12.07
CA ASN A 33 -18.15 -6.36 12.73
C ASN A 33 -17.84 -6.75 14.18
N VAL A 34 -16.56 -6.73 14.54
CA VAL A 34 -16.06 -7.10 15.87
C VAL A 34 -15.33 -5.88 16.44
N LYS A 35 -15.94 -5.22 17.43
CA LYS A 35 -15.43 -3.96 18.02
C LYS A 35 -15.01 -2.90 16.98
N GLY A 36 -15.78 -2.75 15.90
CA GLY A 36 -15.48 -1.80 14.81
C GLY A 36 -14.62 -2.37 13.69
N MET A 37 -13.97 -3.53 13.86
CA MET A 37 -13.15 -4.18 12.84
C MET A 37 -14.01 -5.10 11.94
N PRO A 38 -14.02 -4.90 10.61
CA PRO A 38 -14.63 -5.85 9.69
C PRO A 38 -13.82 -7.14 9.62
N ILE A 39 -14.46 -8.28 9.85
CA ILE A 39 -13.89 -9.64 9.79
C ILE A 39 -14.67 -10.43 8.75
N LEU A 40 -14.00 -10.92 7.71
CA LEU A 40 -14.59 -11.81 6.73
C LEU A 40 -14.43 -13.25 7.19
N VAL A 41 -15.55 -13.94 7.40
CA VAL A 41 -15.59 -15.39 7.61
C VAL A 41 -15.96 -16.07 6.31
N ILE A 42 -15.22 -17.12 5.96
CA ILE A 42 -15.42 -17.92 4.75
C ILE A 42 -15.54 -19.37 5.17
N ASN A 43 -16.58 -20.05 4.69
CA ASN A 43 -16.73 -21.49 4.81
C ASN A 43 -16.30 -22.18 3.51
N ASP A 44 -15.04 -22.59 3.43
CA ASP A 44 -14.47 -23.33 2.29
C ASP A 44 -14.73 -24.82 2.49
N ASN A 45 -15.82 -25.32 1.89
CA ASN A 45 -16.21 -26.74 1.91
C ASN A 45 -16.29 -27.37 3.31
N GLY A 46 -16.88 -26.66 4.28
CA GLY A 46 -17.03 -27.10 5.66
C GLY A 46 -15.92 -26.62 6.60
N ARG A 47 -14.85 -26.01 6.06
CA ARG A 47 -13.76 -25.44 6.86
C ARG A 47 -13.89 -23.93 6.96
N LEU A 48 -13.99 -23.43 8.20
CA LEU A 48 -14.07 -22.00 8.49
C LEU A 48 -12.68 -21.36 8.47
N TYR A 49 -12.60 -20.20 7.85
CA TYR A 49 -11.47 -19.28 7.87
C TYR A 49 -11.96 -17.88 8.22
N ALA A 50 -11.17 -17.12 8.97
CA ALA A 50 -11.46 -15.73 9.28
C ALA A 50 -10.24 -14.86 8.96
N VAL A 51 -10.47 -13.81 8.19
CA VAL A 51 -9.46 -12.80 7.83
C VAL A 51 -10.01 -11.39 7.99
N THR A 52 -9.16 -10.38 7.94
CA THR A 52 -9.63 -8.99 7.88
C THR A 52 -10.58 -8.83 6.69
N GLY A 53 -11.74 -8.21 6.94
CA GLY A 53 -12.84 -8.12 5.98
C GLY A 53 -12.71 -7.00 4.95
N VAL A 54 -11.65 -6.21 5.01
CA VAL A 54 -11.33 -5.14 4.05
C VAL A 54 -9.94 -5.35 3.46
N CYS A 55 -9.77 -4.95 2.20
CA CYS A 55 -8.47 -4.99 1.54
C CYS A 55 -7.57 -3.82 1.99
N SER A 56 -6.31 -3.78 1.53
CA SER A 56 -5.36 -2.69 1.84
C SER A 56 -5.78 -1.31 1.30
N TYR A 57 -6.82 -1.25 0.48
CA TYR A 57 -7.45 0.00 0.00
C TYR A 57 -8.78 0.32 0.69
N ASN A 58 -9.12 -0.40 1.76
CA ASN A 58 -10.31 -0.23 2.61
C ASN A 58 -11.66 -0.60 1.95
N ASP A 59 -11.66 -1.35 0.85
CA ASP A 59 -12.90 -1.93 0.32
C ASP A 59 -13.22 -3.26 0.97
N SER A 60 -14.53 -3.52 1.15
CA SER A 60 -15.02 -4.81 1.64
C SER A 60 -14.61 -5.95 0.71
N LEU A 61 -14.12 -7.04 1.31
CA LEU A 61 -13.81 -8.29 0.63
C LEU A 61 -15.02 -9.22 0.53
N GLU A 62 -16.17 -8.89 1.13
CA GLU A 62 -17.38 -9.71 1.05
C GLU A 62 -17.83 -9.94 -0.40
N GLN A 63 -17.77 -8.88 -1.21
CA GLN A 63 -18.11 -8.92 -2.64
C GLN A 63 -16.95 -9.41 -3.52
N GLY A 64 -15.81 -9.75 -2.92
CA GLY A 64 -14.64 -10.24 -3.64
C GLY A 64 -14.87 -11.59 -4.32
N ILE A 65 -14.17 -11.83 -5.43
CA ILE A 65 -14.24 -13.11 -6.16
C ILE A 65 -13.42 -14.14 -5.39
N TYR A 66 -14.06 -15.19 -4.91
CA TYR A 66 -13.42 -16.28 -4.17
C TYR A 66 -13.24 -17.52 -5.05
N TYR A 67 -12.05 -18.10 -5.05
CA TYR A 67 -11.77 -19.38 -5.69
C TYR A 67 -10.57 -20.08 -5.05
N ASN A 68 -10.76 -21.34 -4.65
CA ASN A 68 -9.69 -22.23 -4.14
C ASN A 68 -8.78 -21.60 -3.08
N GLY A 69 -9.36 -21.13 -1.98
CA GLY A 69 -8.60 -20.52 -0.88
C GLY A 69 -8.05 -19.11 -1.18
N ARG A 70 -8.41 -18.51 -2.31
CA ARG A 70 -8.01 -17.15 -2.68
C ARG A 70 -9.22 -16.25 -2.77
N ILE A 71 -9.08 -15.01 -2.30
CA ILE A 71 -10.08 -13.98 -2.50
C ILE A 71 -9.46 -12.79 -3.23
N ARG A 72 -10.13 -12.32 -4.26
CA ARG A 72 -9.73 -11.14 -5.05
C ARG A 72 -10.71 -10.00 -4.79
N CYS A 73 -10.19 -8.84 -4.37
CA CYS A 73 -10.98 -7.63 -4.15
C CYS A 73 -11.72 -7.26 -5.45
N ALA A 74 -13.04 -7.04 -5.36
CA ALA A 74 -13.86 -6.74 -6.52
C ALA A 74 -13.57 -5.38 -7.15
N LEU A 75 -13.08 -4.41 -6.37
CA LEU A 75 -12.78 -3.07 -6.88
C LEU A 75 -11.37 -2.97 -7.46
N HIS A 76 -10.36 -3.31 -6.66
CA HIS A 76 -8.96 -3.06 -6.99
C HIS A 76 -8.22 -4.28 -7.56
N GLY A 77 -8.77 -5.49 -7.40
CA GLY A 77 -8.17 -6.70 -7.93
C GLY A 77 -7.05 -7.30 -7.07
N ALA A 78 -6.71 -6.74 -5.90
CA ALA A 78 -5.74 -7.34 -4.98
C ALA A 78 -6.18 -8.73 -4.54
N CYS A 79 -5.26 -9.71 -4.51
CA CYS A 79 -5.58 -11.10 -4.19
C CYS A 79 -4.87 -11.57 -2.93
N TYR A 80 -5.61 -12.30 -2.09
CA TYR A 80 -5.13 -12.79 -0.80
C TYR A 80 -5.43 -14.27 -0.62
N ASN A 81 -4.52 -14.98 0.03
CA ASN A 81 -4.75 -16.33 0.52
C ASN A 81 -5.58 -16.26 1.82
N VAL A 82 -6.79 -16.80 1.82
CA VAL A 82 -7.68 -16.69 2.99
C VAL A 82 -7.26 -17.60 4.15
N ARG A 83 -6.36 -18.56 3.89
CA ARG A 83 -5.88 -19.52 4.89
C ARG A 83 -4.72 -18.95 5.70
N THR A 84 -3.89 -18.13 5.06
CA THR A 84 -2.66 -17.56 5.66
C THR A 84 -2.70 -16.04 5.80
N GLY A 85 -3.67 -15.39 5.16
CA GLY A 85 -3.79 -13.94 5.02
C GLY A 85 -2.83 -13.34 3.98
N GLU A 86 -1.93 -14.14 3.39
CA GLU A 86 -0.86 -13.62 2.56
C GLU A 86 -1.36 -12.91 1.30
N LEU A 87 -0.77 -11.75 1.00
CA LEU A 87 -0.92 -11.07 -0.27
C LEU A 87 -0.28 -11.91 -1.39
N GLU A 88 -1.10 -12.39 -2.33
CA GLU A 88 -0.66 -13.19 -3.47
C GLU A 88 -0.68 -12.41 -4.79
N ASP A 89 -1.43 -11.31 -4.89
CA ASP A 89 -1.42 -10.45 -6.08
C ASP A 89 -1.75 -8.98 -5.75
N TYR A 90 -1.16 -8.08 -6.52
CA TYR A 90 -1.22 -6.62 -6.41
C TYR A 90 -2.60 -6.06 -6.81
N PRO A 91 -2.94 -4.78 -6.51
CA PRO A 91 -2.09 -3.64 -6.13
C PRO A 91 -1.79 -3.44 -4.64
N ALA A 92 -2.31 -4.30 -3.75
CA ALA A 92 -2.08 -4.14 -2.31
C ALA A 92 -0.60 -4.30 -1.90
N LEU A 93 -0.25 -3.82 -0.70
CA LEU A 93 1.11 -3.88 -0.12
C LEU A 93 1.21 -4.75 1.14
N ASP A 94 0.09 -4.95 1.82
CA ASP A 94 0.02 -5.64 3.10
C ASP A 94 -0.81 -6.91 3.00
N SER A 95 -0.43 -7.91 3.78
CA SER A 95 -1.22 -9.13 3.98
C SER A 95 -2.39 -8.84 4.94
N LEU A 96 -3.43 -9.67 4.90
CA LEU A 96 -4.55 -9.60 5.85
C LEU A 96 -4.15 -10.26 7.18
N TYR A 97 -4.74 -9.82 8.28
CA TYR A 97 -4.71 -10.63 9.50
C TYR A 97 -5.59 -11.85 9.34
N THR A 98 -5.15 -12.96 9.92
CA THR A 98 -5.95 -14.18 10.10
C THR A 98 -6.37 -14.28 11.56
N TYR A 99 -7.60 -14.70 11.79
CA TYR A 99 -8.16 -14.87 13.13
C TYR A 99 -8.52 -16.34 13.35
N ASN A 100 -8.49 -16.79 14.61
CA ASN A 100 -8.97 -18.12 14.93
C ASN A 100 -10.50 -18.11 14.89
N VAL A 101 -11.09 -19.03 14.13
CA VAL A 101 -12.54 -19.21 14.06
C VAL A 101 -12.87 -20.69 14.16
N LYS A 102 -13.87 -21.02 14.97
CA LYS A 102 -14.37 -22.39 15.15
C LYS A 102 -15.88 -22.40 15.28
N GLU A 103 -16.48 -23.52 14.93
CA GLU A 103 -17.85 -23.81 15.33
C GLU A 103 -17.85 -24.39 16.75
N GLN A 104 -18.69 -23.84 17.62
CA GLN A 104 -18.94 -24.30 18.99
C GLN A 104 -20.43 -24.20 19.26
N ASP A 105 -21.06 -25.30 19.67
CA ASP A 105 -22.50 -25.37 19.99
C ASP A 105 -23.39 -24.77 18.88
N GLY A 106 -23.08 -25.05 17.61
CA GLY A 106 -23.81 -24.57 16.44
C GLY A 106 -23.58 -23.09 16.11
N SER A 107 -22.63 -22.44 16.76
CA SER A 107 -22.28 -21.02 16.57
C SER A 107 -20.85 -20.84 16.10
N ILE A 108 -20.61 -19.85 15.26
CA ILE A 108 -19.28 -19.45 14.80
C ILE A 108 -18.68 -18.52 15.87
N VAL A 109 -17.58 -18.95 16.46
CA VAL A 109 -16.87 -18.24 17.53
C VAL A 109 -15.50 -17.79 17.01
N LEU A 110 -15.24 -16.49 17.10
CA LEU A 110 -13.94 -15.88 16.84
C LEU A 110 -13.12 -15.86 18.14
N SER A 111 -11.82 -16.15 18.04
CA SER A 111 -10.86 -15.92 19.12
C SER A 111 -9.64 -15.15 18.61
N THR A 112 -9.29 -14.08 19.30
CA THR A 112 -8.22 -13.13 18.94
C THR A 112 -7.76 -12.37 20.20
N THR A 113 -6.93 -11.34 20.04
CA THR A 113 -6.56 -10.39 21.09
C THR A 113 -6.97 -8.96 20.72
N GLU A 114 -6.98 -8.03 21.68
CA GLU A 114 -7.22 -6.61 21.40
C GLU A 114 -6.15 -6.00 20.48
N LYS A 115 -4.86 -6.36 20.65
CA LYS A 115 -3.78 -5.89 19.77
C LYS A 115 -4.00 -6.36 18.32
N GLN A 116 -4.44 -7.60 18.11
CA GLN A 116 -4.74 -8.10 16.76
C GLN A 116 -5.97 -7.43 16.13
N LEU A 117 -6.97 -7.07 16.92
CA LEU A 117 -8.17 -6.35 16.41
C LEU A 117 -7.90 -4.89 16.08
N GLN A 118 -6.86 -4.27 16.66
CA GLN A 118 -6.49 -2.89 16.33
C GLN A 118 -5.78 -2.77 14.98
N ASN A 119 -5.34 -3.88 14.39
CA ASN A 119 -4.61 -3.89 13.14
C ASN A 119 -5.43 -4.54 12.03
N SER A 120 -5.67 -3.81 10.94
CA SER A 120 -6.35 -4.35 9.75
C SER A 120 -5.38 -4.96 8.73
N ARG A 121 -4.07 -4.81 8.95
CA ARG A 121 -3.05 -5.11 7.94
C ARG A 121 -1.77 -5.63 8.57
N ARG A 122 -1.24 -6.72 8.03
CA ARG A 122 0.06 -7.27 8.41
C ARG A 122 1.10 -6.88 7.36
N THR A 123 2.01 -5.97 7.75
CA THR A 123 3.21 -5.70 6.96
C THR A 123 4.00 -6.99 6.81
N ARG A 124 4.41 -7.31 5.57
CA ARG A 124 5.15 -8.54 5.30
C ARG A 124 6.53 -8.47 5.93
N MET A 125 6.89 -9.51 6.68
CA MET A 125 8.17 -9.56 7.37
C MET A 125 9.32 -9.70 6.39
N LEU A 126 10.23 -8.74 6.44
CA LEU A 126 11.42 -8.72 5.60
C LEU A 126 12.53 -9.54 6.27
N LYS A 127 13.17 -10.43 5.51
CA LYS A 127 14.23 -11.31 6.00
C LYS A 127 15.58 -10.62 5.84
N PHE A 128 15.83 -9.58 6.64
CA PHE A 128 17.12 -8.90 6.66
C PHE A 128 17.89 -9.21 7.95
N LEU A 129 19.18 -9.51 7.81
CA LEU A 129 20.07 -9.76 8.96
C LEU A 129 21.15 -8.67 9.03
N GLN A 130 21.98 -8.58 8.00
CA GLN A 130 23.07 -7.62 7.88
C GLN A 130 23.36 -7.33 6.41
N PRO A 131 23.76 -6.09 6.06
CA PRO A 131 24.10 -5.74 4.68
C PRO A 131 25.31 -6.54 4.18
N SER A 132 25.44 -6.66 2.85
CA SER A 132 26.70 -7.08 2.21
C SER A 132 27.58 -5.87 1.90
N ASP A 133 28.87 -6.12 1.63
CA ASP A 133 29.86 -5.09 1.27
C ASP A 133 29.88 -4.76 -0.23
N ASP A 134 28.89 -5.25 -1.00
CA ASP A 134 28.78 -4.99 -2.44
C ASP A 134 28.39 -3.52 -2.72
N ASP A 135 28.71 -3.04 -3.93
CA ASP A 135 28.13 -1.79 -4.44
C ASP A 135 26.59 -1.84 -4.33
N PRO A 136 25.92 -0.74 -3.96
CA PRO A 136 24.49 -0.76 -3.67
C PRO A 136 23.63 -1.02 -4.92
N ILE A 137 22.42 -1.53 -4.70
CA ILE A 137 21.34 -1.44 -5.69
C ILE A 137 20.80 -0.01 -5.64
N ILE A 138 20.90 0.72 -6.74
CA ILE A 138 20.36 2.07 -6.85
C ILE A 138 19.03 2.04 -7.58
N VAL A 139 18.00 2.58 -6.95
CA VAL A 139 16.64 2.70 -7.50
C VAL A 139 16.34 4.18 -7.74
N VAL A 140 16.17 4.57 -8.99
CA VAL A 140 15.88 5.96 -9.38
C VAL A 140 14.38 6.16 -9.50
N GLY A 141 13.81 6.96 -8.60
CA GLY A 141 12.38 7.24 -8.46
C GLY A 141 11.83 6.74 -7.12
N GLY A 142 10.94 7.54 -6.50
CA GLY A 142 10.32 7.24 -5.20
C GLY A 142 8.82 6.93 -5.28
N GLY A 143 8.38 6.22 -6.32
CA GLY A 143 6.97 5.82 -6.50
C GLY A 143 6.69 4.36 -6.10
N ILE A 144 5.46 3.90 -6.36
CA ILE A 144 5.01 2.53 -6.06
C ILE A 144 5.96 1.45 -6.63
N SER A 145 6.44 1.62 -7.87
CA SER A 145 7.35 0.66 -8.50
C SER A 145 8.66 0.51 -7.71
N ALA A 146 9.18 1.60 -7.15
CA ALA A 146 10.38 1.57 -6.32
C ALA A 146 10.08 0.91 -4.97
N SER A 147 8.99 1.31 -4.28
CA SER A 147 8.57 0.71 -3.01
C SER A 147 8.37 -0.80 -3.12
N THR A 148 7.60 -1.24 -4.12
CA THR A 148 7.36 -2.67 -4.36
C THR A 148 8.67 -3.40 -4.67
N PHE A 149 9.55 -2.82 -5.48
CA PHE A 149 10.84 -3.44 -5.80
C PHE A 149 11.70 -3.64 -4.55
N VAL A 150 11.91 -2.58 -3.74
CA VAL A 150 12.80 -2.68 -2.57
C VAL A 150 12.25 -3.65 -1.51
N GLU A 151 10.94 -3.68 -1.32
CA GLU A 151 10.28 -4.66 -0.45
C GLU A 151 10.53 -6.08 -0.94
N HIS A 152 10.35 -6.33 -2.24
CA HIS A 152 10.55 -7.67 -2.79
C HIS A 152 12.01 -8.10 -2.78
N VAL A 153 12.95 -7.19 -3.01
CA VAL A 153 14.38 -7.49 -2.84
C VAL A 153 14.67 -7.98 -1.42
N ARG A 154 14.05 -7.38 -0.40
CA ARG A 154 14.19 -7.81 1.00
C ARG A 154 13.40 -9.08 1.32
N LEU A 155 12.20 -9.27 0.80
CA LEU A 155 11.41 -10.50 0.96
C LEU A 155 12.14 -11.73 0.38
N ASN A 156 12.88 -11.53 -0.71
CA ASN A 156 13.70 -12.56 -1.34
C ASN A 156 15.07 -12.75 -0.66
N GLY A 157 15.31 -12.09 0.48
CA GLY A 157 16.51 -12.31 1.30
C GLY A 157 17.78 -11.62 0.81
N SER A 158 17.68 -10.65 -0.11
CA SER A 158 18.86 -9.92 -0.56
C SER A 158 19.45 -9.08 0.58
N ARG A 159 20.77 -9.21 0.74
CA ARG A 159 21.58 -8.47 1.70
C ARG A 159 22.20 -7.20 1.12
N THR A 160 22.15 -7.00 -0.19
CA THR A 160 22.77 -5.83 -0.82
C THR A 160 22.16 -4.53 -0.30
N GLN A 161 22.98 -3.52 -0.04
CA GLN A 161 22.51 -2.20 0.32
C GLN A 161 21.60 -1.64 -0.77
N ILE A 162 20.50 -0.99 -0.40
CA ILE A 162 19.56 -0.39 -1.35
C ILE A 162 19.51 1.11 -1.11
N ILE A 163 19.60 1.89 -2.19
CA ILE A 163 19.46 3.34 -2.16
C ILE A 163 18.35 3.74 -3.14
N ILE A 164 17.25 4.28 -2.62
CA ILE A 164 16.23 4.97 -3.40
C ILE A 164 16.67 6.42 -3.58
N VAL A 165 16.72 6.89 -4.82
CA VAL A 165 17.02 8.29 -5.16
C VAL A 165 15.76 8.91 -5.73
N THR A 166 15.26 9.97 -5.10
CA THR A 166 14.03 10.64 -5.54
C THR A 166 14.19 12.16 -5.54
N ASN A 167 13.64 12.79 -6.57
CA ASN A 167 13.61 14.24 -6.68
C ASN A 167 12.60 14.87 -5.70
N GLU A 168 11.65 14.10 -5.19
CA GLU A 168 10.66 14.61 -4.23
C GLU A 168 11.25 14.68 -2.81
N GLY A 169 10.79 15.67 -2.04
CA GLY A 169 11.19 15.88 -0.65
C GLY A 169 10.43 15.02 0.36
N VAL A 170 9.83 13.90 -0.08
CA VAL A 170 8.99 13.03 0.73
C VAL A 170 9.33 11.57 0.42
N GLN A 171 9.31 10.72 1.45
CA GLN A 171 9.39 9.27 1.28
C GLN A 171 8.26 8.75 0.37
N PRO A 172 8.42 7.55 -0.25
CA PRO A 172 7.43 7.02 -1.17
C PRO A 172 6.01 6.94 -0.60
N TYR A 173 5.05 7.40 -1.40
CA TYR A 173 3.67 7.59 -1.01
C TYR A 173 2.67 7.23 -2.10
N ASP A 174 1.44 6.98 -1.69
CA ASP A 174 0.36 6.57 -2.58
C ASP A 174 -0.21 7.78 -3.34
N ARG A 175 0.16 7.86 -4.62
CA ARG A 175 -0.32 8.92 -5.52
C ARG A 175 -1.79 8.78 -5.88
N VAL A 176 -2.39 7.60 -5.72
CA VAL A 176 -3.83 7.41 -5.98
C VAL A 176 -4.64 8.32 -5.06
N LEU A 177 -4.16 8.50 -3.82
CA LEU A 177 -4.80 9.33 -2.81
C LEU A 177 -4.79 10.82 -3.12
N LEU A 178 -3.94 11.31 -4.02
CA LEU A 178 -3.90 12.73 -4.38
C LEU A 178 -5.21 13.23 -4.99
N THR A 179 -5.99 12.35 -5.63
CA THR A 179 -7.31 12.68 -6.18
C THR A 179 -8.47 12.40 -5.21
N LYS A 180 -8.22 11.59 -4.17
CA LYS A 180 -9.26 11.09 -3.25
C LYS A 180 -9.26 11.79 -1.90
N ARG A 181 -8.08 12.22 -1.45
CA ARG A 181 -7.82 12.95 -0.20
C ARG A 181 -6.89 14.14 -0.50
N PRO A 182 -7.34 15.09 -1.33
CA PRO A 182 -6.58 16.31 -1.59
C PRO A 182 -6.32 17.06 -0.29
N SER A 183 -5.31 17.94 -0.26
CA SER A 183 -4.84 18.63 0.95
C SER A 183 -4.21 17.74 2.03
N SER A 184 -4.13 16.42 1.81
CA SER A 184 -3.42 15.54 2.74
C SER A 184 -1.95 15.96 2.83
N GLU A 185 -1.43 15.99 4.07
CA GLU A 185 0.01 16.04 4.27
C GLU A 185 0.67 14.84 3.60
N ALA A 186 1.74 15.06 2.82
CA ALA A 186 2.38 13.98 2.09
C ALA A 186 2.88 12.84 3.02
N LYS A 187 3.11 13.14 4.31
CA LYS A 187 3.44 12.14 5.33
C LYS A 187 2.29 11.18 5.64
N SER A 188 1.04 11.64 5.64
CA SER A 188 -0.12 10.81 6.01
C SER A 188 -0.56 9.84 4.91
N ILE A 189 -0.04 10.00 3.69
CA ILE A 189 -0.34 9.16 2.52
C ILE A 189 0.84 8.29 2.09
N ARG A 190 1.89 8.16 2.92
CA ARG A 190 3.05 7.30 2.66
C ARG A 190 2.65 5.82 2.62
N PHE A 191 3.40 5.02 1.85
CA PHE A 191 3.19 3.57 1.82
C PHE A 191 3.62 2.88 3.12
N ARG A 192 4.64 3.44 3.78
CA ARG A 192 5.29 2.88 4.98
C ARG A 192 5.57 4.01 5.97
N ASN A 193 5.71 3.64 7.25
CA ASN A 193 6.12 4.57 8.31
C ASN A 193 7.60 4.95 8.19
N ASP A 194 8.06 5.88 9.03
CA ASP A 194 9.43 6.41 8.98
C ASP A 194 10.47 5.30 9.21
N ASP A 195 10.22 4.40 10.16
CA ASP A 195 11.17 3.38 10.62
C ASP A 195 11.31 2.20 9.65
N PHE A 196 10.27 1.91 8.85
CA PHE A 196 10.27 0.77 7.92
C PHE A 196 11.51 0.73 7.02
N TYR A 197 11.90 1.86 6.44
CA TYR A 197 13.03 1.86 5.51
C TYR A 197 14.37 1.71 6.24
N SER A 198 14.55 2.34 7.40
CA SER A 198 15.77 2.20 8.21
C SER A 198 15.92 0.79 8.77
N ASP A 199 14.85 0.21 9.31
CA ASP A 199 14.84 -1.15 9.86
C ASP A 199 15.20 -2.21 8.81
N ASN A 200 14.95 -1.88 7.54
CA ASN A 200 15.23 -2.74 6.40
C ASN A 200 16.49 -2.33 5.62
N HIS A 201 17.31 -1.43 6.18
CA HIS A 201 18.55 -0.95 5.56
C HIS A 201 18.33 -0.48 4.11
N ILE A 202 17.27 0.30 3.90
CA ILE A 202 16.94 0.99 2.67
C ILE A 202 17.16 2.48 2.91
N MET A 203 18.17 3.04 2.24
CA MET A 203 18.43 4.48 2.29
C MET A 203 17.54 5.20 1.28
N ILE A 204 16.98 6.35 1.67
CA ILE A 204 16.22 7.21 0.75
C ILE A 204 16.90 8.57 0.64
N MET A 205 17.48 8.84 -0.52
CA MET A 205 18.02 10.14 -0.90
C MET A 205 16.91 10.99 -1.54
N MET A 206 16.21 11.75 -0.70
CA MET A 206 15.20 12.73 -1.12
C MET A 206 15.85 13.99 -1.71
N ASN A 207 15.06 14.81 -2.42
CA ASN A 207 15.52 16.05 -3.08
C ASN A 207 16.77 15.86 -3.97
N THR A 208 16.95 14.67 -4.54
CA THR A 208 18.14 14.30 -5.31
C THR A 208 17.74 13.84 -6.70
N LYS A 209 18.35 14.44 -7.74
CA LYS A 209 18.16 14.03 -9.13
C LYS A 209 19.35 13.19 -9.60
N VAL A 210 19.08 12.20 -10.45
CA VAL A 210 20.11 11.53 -11.23
C VAL A 210 20.21 12.22 -12.59
N GLY A 211 21.35 12.86 -12.86
CA GLY A 211 21.58 13.65 -14.06
C GLY A 211 22.29 12.89 -15.18
N GLY A 212 22.86 11.71 -14.91
CA GLY A 212 23.55 10.90 -15.91
C GLY A 212 23.85 9.50 -15.42
N ILE A 213 23.91 8.56 -16.37
CA ILE A 213 24.23 7.15 -16.14
C ILE A 213 25.44 6.80 -16.99
N ASP A 214 26.41 6.16 -16.36
CA ASP A 214 27.60 5.61 -17.00
C ASP A 214 27.54 4.08 -16.83
N SER A 215 27.02 3.40 -17.86
CA SER A 215 26.80 1.96 -17.85
C SER A 215 28.10 1.17 -17.95
N HIS A 216 29.17 1.73 -18.53
CA HIS A 216 30.48 1.07 -18.58
C HIS A 216 31.15 1.03 -17.21
N ARG A 217 31.06 2.12 -16.44
CA ARG A 217 31.64 2.22 -15.09
C ARG A 217 30.68 1.81 -13.98
N HIS A 218 29.46 1.39 -14.33
CA HIS A 218 28.39 1.08 -13.39
C HIS A 218 28.20 2.20 -12.35
N SER A 219 28.05 3.45 -12.83
CA SER A 219 27.91 4.60 -11.95
C SER A 219 26.84 5.59 -12.39
N ILE A 220 26.31 6.36 -11.45
CA ILE A 220 25.39 7.47 -11.69
C ILE A 220 25.98 8.79 -11.22
N ALA A 221 25.63 9.88 -11.91
CA ALA A 221 25.91 11.25 -11.48
C ALA A 221 24.66 11.84 -10.82
N MET A 222 24.79 12.26 -9.56
CA MET A 222 23.70 12.90 -8.82
C MET A 222 23.79 14.42 -8.90
N SER A 223 22.68 15.12 -8.67
CA SER A 223 22.63 16.58 -8.59
C SER A 223 23.48 17.17 -7.45
N THR A 224 23.90 16.34 -6.50
CA THR A 224 24.85 16.71 -5.44
C THR A 224 26.30 16.79 -5.94
N GLY A 225 26.56 16.50 -7.22
CA GLY A 225 27.90 16.48 -7.82
C GLY A 225 28.70 15.20 -7.57
N LYS A 226 28.23 14.32 -6.68
CA LYS A 226 28.89 13.04 -6.38
C LYS A 226 28.53 11.97 -7.42
N ARG A 227 29.52 11.15 -7.78
CA ARG A 227 29.31 9.89 -8.51
C ARG A 227 29.15 8.73 -7.54
N TRP A 228 28.20 7.85 -7.81
CA TRP A 228 27.94 6.66 -7.02
C TRP A 228 28.00 5.43 -7.91
N ARG A 229 28.73 4.41 -7.47
CA ARG A 229 28.74 3.10 -8.11
C ARG A 229 27.49 2.31 -7.74
N TYR A 230 27.10 1.37 -8.58
CA TYR A 230 25.99 0.46 -8.31
C TYR A 230 26.32 -0.97 -8.77
N SER A 231 25.80 -1.96 -8.05
CA SER A 231 25.76 -3.35 -8.52
C SER A 231 24.63 -3.56 -9.52
N LYS A 232 23.47 -2.92 -9.27
CA LYS A 232 22.31 -2.89 -10.15
C LYS A 232 21.68 -1.50 -10.14
N LEU A 233 21.19 -1.06 -11.30
CA LEU A 233 20.46 0.19 -11.46
C LEU A 233 19.02 -0.11 -11.89
N VAL A 234 18.05 0.42 -11.14
CA VAL A 234 16.62 0.29 -11.43
C VAL A 234 16.05 1.67 -11.76
N LEU A 235 15.42 1.79 -12.92
CA LEU A 235 14.78 3.04 -13.37
C LEU A 235 13.27 2.96 -13.10
N ALA A 236 12.85 3.50 -11.96
CA ALA A 236 11.46 3.58 -11.50
C ALA A 236 10.91 5.02 -11.63
N LEU A 237 11.18 5.66 -12.77
CA LEU A 237 11.02 7.11 -12.99
C LEU A 237 9.56 7.59 -13.01
N GLY A 238 8.61 6.67 -13.24
CA GLY A 238 7.21 7.02 -13.43
C GLY A 238 7.00 7.86 -14.69
N VAL A 239 6.02 8.77 -14.64
CA VAL A 239 5.62 9.64 -15.76
C VAL A 239 5.46 11.09 -15.31
N VAL A 240 5.46 12.00 -16.28
CA VAL A 240 5.17 13.43 -16.10
C VAL A 240 3.86 13.75 -16.84
N PRO A 241 2.93 14.53 -16.25
CA PRO A 241 1.71 14.94 -16.95
C PRO A 241 2.02 15.69 -18.24
N LYS A 242 1.30 15.37 -19.31
CA LYS A 242 1.35 16.13 -20.56
C LYS A 242 0.68 17.48 -20.33
N LYS A 243 1.41 18.58 -20.57
CA LYS A 243 0.82 19.92 -20.59
C LYS A 243 -0.02 20.11 -21.85
N LEU A 244 -1.10 20.86 -21.74
CA LEU A 244 -1.90 21.24 -22.89
C LEU A 244 -1.09 22.18 -23.79
N ASN A 245 -1.22 22.01 -25.11
CA ASN A 245 -0.58 22.87 -26.10
C ASN A 245 -1.65 23.71 -26.82
N VAL A 246 -2.31 24.57 -26.06
CA VAL A 246 -3.40 25.45 -26.53
C VAL A 246 -3.24 26.84 -25.92
N PRO A 247 -3.80 27.90 -26.52
CA PRO A 247 -3.81 29.23 -25.92
C PRO A 247 -4.40 29.20 -24.50
N GLY A 248 -3.70 29.82 -23.54
CA GLY A 248 -4.11 29.88 -22.13
C GLY A 248 -3.70 28.66 -21.28
N ALA A 249 -2.96 27.69 -21.82
CA ALA A 249 -2.47 26.54 -21.04
C ALA A 249 -1.48 26.91 -19.91
N ASP A 250 -0.96 28.13 -19.93
CA ASP A 250 -0.03 28.71 -18.96
C ASP A 250 -0.69 29.65 -17.94
N LEU A 251 -2.02 29.81 -18.01
CA LEU A 251 -2.77 30.59 -17.01
C LEU A 251 -2.56 30.03 -15.59
N LYS A 252 -2.46 30.92 -14.60
CA LYS A 252 -2.13 30.56 -13.19
C LYS A 252 -3.11 29.58 -12.54
N ASN A 253 -4.33 29.46 -13.08
CA ASN A 253 -5.37 28.55 -12.61
C ASN A 253 -5.45 27.24 -13.41
N VAL A 254 -4.53 26.99 -14.33
CA VAL A 254 -4.39 25.72 -15.06
C VAL A 254 -3.33 24.87 -14.36
N TYR A 255 -3.76 23.73 -13.83
CA TYR A 255 -2.90 22.83 -13.06
C TYR A 255 -2.74 21.47 -13.76
N THR A 256 -1.62 20.82 -13.49
CA THR A 256 -1.47 19.37 -13.66
C THR A 256 -1.45 18.72 -12.28
N LEU A 257 -1.88 17.46 -12.16
CA LEU A 257 -1.86 16.72 -10.90
C LEU A 257 -0.90 15.52 -11.00
N ARG A 258 0.20 15.56 -10.25
CA ARG A 258 1.15 14.44 -10.17
C ARG A 258 1.78 14.24 -8.80
N VAL A 259 2.15 15.32 -8.14
CA VAL A 259 2.83 15.29 -6.84
C VAL A 259 1.93 15.89 -5.75
N ALA A 260 2.24 15.64 -4.48
CA ALA A 260 1.46 16.15 -3.36
C ALA A 260 1.29 17.68 -3.38
N SER A 261 2.32 18.43 -3.78
CA SER A 261 2.23 19.89 -3.92
C SER A 261 1.22 20.32 -4.97
N ASP A 262 1.02 19.55 -6.04
CA ASP A 262 0.01 19.85 -7.06
C ASP A 262 -1.40 19.70 -6.47
N ALA A 263 -1.65 18.58 -5.77
CA ALA A 263 -2.95 18.29 -5.15
C ALA A 263 -3.33 19.38 -4.14
N ASN A 264 -2.37 19.77 -3.30
CA ASN A 264 -2.58 20.79 -2.27
C ASN A 264 -2.77 22.17 -2.87
N ALA A 265 -2.03 22.52 -3.94
CA ALA A 265 -2.23 23.77 -4.66
C ALA A 265 -3.62 23.82 -5.34
N ILE A 266 -4.06 22.73 -5.97
CA ILE A 266 -5.40 22.64 -6.58
C ILE A 266 -6.47 22.83 -5.51
N ALA A 267 -6.39 22.11 -4.40
CA ALA A 267 -7.37 22.17 -3.33
C ALA A 267 -7.49 23.58 -2.73
N ALA A 268 -6.35 24.20 -2.40
CA ALA A 268 -6.32 25.57 -1.87
C ALA A 268 -6.89 26.60 -2.85
N ASN A 269 -6.76 26.37 -4.16
CA ASN A 269 -7.27 27.30 -5.17
C ASN A 269 -8.70 27.01 -5.63
N ALA A 270 -9.23 25.82 -5.34
CA ALA A 270 -10.57 25.37 -5.73
C ALA A 270 -11.68 25.85 -4.79
N GLU A 271 -11.35 26.18 -3.54
CA GLU A 271 -12.32 26.57 -2.52
C GLU A 271 -13.24 27.71 -3.00
N GLY A 272 -14.55 27.47 -2.97
CA GLY A 272 -15.57 28.42 -3.42
C GLY A 272 -15.61 28.70 -4.93
N LYS A 273 -14.88 27.94 -5.77
CA LYS A 273 -14.79 28.16 -7.22
C LYS A 273 -15.34 26.98 -8.03
N ARG A 274 -15.70 27.27 -9.28
CA ARG A 274 -16.00 26.23 -10.28
C ARG A 274 -14.69 25.66 -10.83
N VAL A 275 -14.48 24.37 -10.60
CA VAL A 275 -13.35 23.61 -11.14
C VAL A 275 -13.81 22.85 -12.37
N TYR A 276 -12.96 22.75 -13.39
CA TYR A 276 -13.18 21.89 -14.54
C TYR A 276 -12.06 20.87 -14.58
N ASP A 277 -12.41 19.58 -14.57
CA ASP A 277 -11.45 18.50 -14.79
C ASP A 277 -11.54 17.98 -16.22
N GLY A 278 -10.43 17.47 -16.74
CA GLY A 278 -10.36 16.90 -18.10
C GLY A 278 -10.94 15.49 -18.20
N LEU A 279 -11.72 15.05 -17.20
CA LEU A 279 -12.35 13.73 -17.21
C LEU A 279 -13.64 13.82 -18.06
N PRO A 280 -13.89 12.88 -18.97
CA PRO A 280 -15.16 12.83 -19.67
C PRO A 280 -16.27 12.70 -18.63
N ALA A 281 -17.28 13.57 -18.73
CA ALA A 281 -18.45 13.59 -17.86
C ALA A 281 -19.21 12.26 -17.95
N ILE A 282 -18.84 11.28 -17.12
CA ILE A 282 -19.66 10.10 -16.88
C ILE A 282 -20.71 10.54 -15.86
N SER A 283 -21.88 10.94 -16.39
CA SER A 283 -23.06 11.44 -15.69
C SER A 283 -22.91 12.82 -15.03
N GLU A 284 -23.99 13.59 -15.09
CA GLU A 284 -24.25 14.90 -14.49
C GLU A 284 -24.14 14.88 -12.96
N ARG A 285 -23.00 14.49 -12.41
CA ARG A 285 -22.66 14.79 -11.03
C ARG A 285 -22.17 16.23 -11.02
N PRO A 286 -22.63 17.09 -10.10
CA PRO A 286 -21.93 18.34 -9.85
C PRO A 286 -20.45 17.98 -9.67
N VAL A 287 -19.57 18.62 -10.45
CA VAL A 287 -18.12 18.50 -10.31
C VAL A 287 -17.87 18.50 -8.82
N HIS A 288 -17.24 17.44 -8.30
CA HIS A 288 -16.96 17.34 -6.88
C HIS A 288 -16.29 18.64 -6.46
N VAL A 289 -17.08 19.54 -5.86
CA VAL A 289 -16.57 20.64 -5.09
C VAL A 289 -15.75 19.92 -4.04
N PHE A 290 -14.44 20.10 -4.10
CA PHE A 290 -13.54 19.69 -3.05
C PHE A 290 -14.00 20.42 -1.79
N ASN A 291 -14.97 19.85 -1.09
CA ASN A 291 -15.43 20.36 0.19
C ASN A 291 -14.54 19.71 1.26
N PRO A 292 -14.04 20.51 2.21
CA PRO A 292 -13.12 20.06 3.26
C PRO A 292 -13.72 18.97 4.15
#